data_AF-A0A6G3SM94-F1
#
_entry.id   AF-A0A6G3SM94-F1
#
_cell.length_a   1.000
_cell.length_b   1.000
_cell.length_c   1.000
_cell.angle_alpha   90.00
_cell.angle_beta   90.00
_cell.angle_gamma   90.00
#
_symmetry.space_group_name_H-M   'P 1'
#
loop_
_entity.id
_entity.type
_entity.pdbx_description
1 polymer ?
#
loop_
_entity_poly.entity_id
_entity_poly.type
_entity_poly.pdbx_seq_one_letter_code
_entity_poly.pdbx_strand_id
1 'polypeptide(L)' 'MADIDIPEHLIALERAAWSEQQAGALTLESAAAVQAAYREHAAAMPGVSRLELEMATKKAVRHPEE' A
#
# COMPACT_ATOMS: atom_id res chain seq x y z
N MET A 1 -11.82 -2.04 10.02
CA MET A 1 -11.48 -1.77 8.61
C MET A 1 -12.33 -2.68 7.77
N ALA A 2 -12.86 -2.20 6.65
CA ALA A 2 -13.59 -3.07 5.72
C ALA A 2 -12.68 -4.21 5.24
N ASP A 3 -13.27 -5.37 4.96
CA ASP A 3 -12.58 -6.51 4.35
C ASP A 3 -12.32 -6.13 2.87
N ILE A 4 -11.24 -5.38 2.64
CA ILE A 4 -10.85 -4.89 1.32
C ILE A 4 -10.05 -6.00 0.64
N ASP A 5 -10.44 -6.39 -0.55
CA ASP A 5 -9.63 -7.26 -1.40
C ASP A 5 -8.41 -6.47 -1.88
N ILE A 6 -7.25 -6.73 -1.27
CA ILE A 6 -6.01 -6.00 -1.55
C ILE A 6 -5.29 -6.72 -2.70
N PRO A 7 -5.12 -6.08 -3.86
CA PRO A 7 -4.44 -6.71 -4.98
C PRO A 7 -2.95 -6.95 -4.66
N GLU A 8 -2.44 -8.09 -5.13
CA GLU A 8 -1.07 -8.56 -4.80
C GLU A 8 0.02 -7.54 -5.16
N HIS A 9 -0.13 -6.80 -6.27
CA HIS A 9 0.84 -5.79 -6.68
C HIS A 9 0.98 -4.64 -5.66
N LEU A 10 -0.09 -4.28 -4.95
CA LEU A 10 -0.02 -3.26 -3.89
C LEU A 10 0.69 -3.82 -2.65
N ILE A 11 0.42 -5.08 -2.29
CA ILE A 11 1.15 -5.76 -1.21
C ILE A 11 2.64 -5.84 -1.53
N ALA A 12 3.01 -6.19 -2.76
CA ALA A 12 4.41 -6.30 -3.19
C ALA A 12 5.12 -4.94 -3.15
N LEU A 13 4.51 -3.89 -3.70
CA LEU A 13 5.04 -2.52 -3.67
C LEU A 13 5.20 -2.01 -2.24
N GLU A 14 4.19 -2.19 -1.40
CA GLU A 14 4.21 -1.76 -0.01
C GLU A 14 5.28 -2.53 0.79
N ARG A 15 5.44 -3.85 0.55
CA ARG A 15 6.48 -4.66 1.21
C ARG A 15 7.88 -4.23 0.83
N ALA A 16 8.12 -3.92 -0.45
CA ALA A 16 9.40 -3.40 -0.92
C ALA A 16 9.73 -2.06 -0.26
N ALA A 17 8.80 -1.09 -0.35
CA ALA A 17 8.97 0.22 0.28
C ALA A 17 9.12 0.12 1.81
N TRP A 18 8.41 -0.81 2.46
CA TRP A 18 8.55 -1.04 3.89
C TRP A 18 9.92 -1.61 4.26
N SER A 19 10.46 -2.54 3.47
CA SER A 19 11.83 -3.04 3.65
C SER A 19 12.86 -1.92 3.50
N GLU A 20 12.70 -1.06 2.48
CA GLU A 20 13.56 0.13 2.30
C GLU A 20 13.43 1.10 3.48
N GLN A 21 12.22 1.34 3.97
CA GLN A 21 11.97 2.23 5.11
C GLN A 21 12.65 1.70 6.37
N GLN A 22 12.55 0.39 6.66
CA GLN A 22 13.22 -0.24 7.79
C GLN A 22 14.74 -0.18 7.68
N ALA A 23 15.28 -0.23 6.47
CA ALA A 23 16.71 -0.07 6.21
C ALA A 23 17.18 1.40 6.22
N GLY A 24 16.27 2.37 6.37
CA GLY A 24 16.60 3.79 6.23
C GLY A 24 16.99 4.21 4.81
N ALA A 25 16.61 3.41 3.80
CA ALA A 25 16.97 3.58 2.39
C ALA A 25 15.78 3.99 1.51
N LEU A 26 14.59 4.22 2.09
CA LEU A 26 13.40 4.61 1.34
C LEU A 26 13.64 5.90 0.56
N THR A 27 13.44 5.83 -0.75
CA THR A 27 13.57 6.99 -1.64
C THR A 27 12.22 7.68 -1.85
N LEU A 28 12.27 8.95 -2.27
CA LEU A 28 11.06 9.68 -2.68
C LEU A 28 10.37 9.00 -3.88
N GLU A 29 11.14 8.42 -4.79
CA GLU A 29 10.63 7.70 -5.95
C GLU A 29 9.84 6.46 -5.53
N SER A 30 10.41 5.62 -4.66
CA SER A 30 9.74 4.43 -4.11
C SER A 30 8.45 4.81 -3.38
N ALA A 31 8.50 5.85 -2.53
CA ALA A 31 7.32 6.34 -1.81
C ALA A 31 6.24 6.87 -2.77
N ALA A 32 6.65 7.59 -3.82
CA ALA A 32 5.74 8.12 -4.83
C ALA A 32 5.09 7.01 -5.66
N ALA A 33 5.84 5.95 -6.02
CA ALA A 33 5.33 4.80 -6.76
C ALA A 33 4.22 4.08 -5.98
N VAL A 34 4.42 3.82 -4.69
CA VAL A 34 3.40 3.23 -3.80
C VAL A 34 2.15 4.10 -3.76
N GLN A 35 2.31 5.41 -3.54
CA GLN A 35 1.18 6.35 -3.48
C GLN A 35 0.44 6.49 -4.81
N ALA A 36 1.16 6.41 -5.94
CA ALA A 36 0.56 6.41 -7.27
C ALA A 36 -0.28 5.15 -7.48
N ALA A 37 0.22 3.98 -7.11
CA ALA A 37 -0.50 2.72 -7.24
C ALA A 37 -1.80 2.71 -6.43
N TYR A 38 -1.80 3.24 -5.18
CA TYR A 38 -3.05 3.39 -4.41
C TYR A 38 -4.07 4.29 -5.11
N ARG A 39 -3.62 5.41 -5.70
CA ARG A 39 -4.51 6.33 -6.42
C ARG A 39 -5.08 5.69 -7.68
N GLU A 40 -4.23 5.03 -8.46
CA GLU A 40 -4.63 4.37 -9.71
C GLU A 40 -5.65 3.25 -9.42
N HIS A 41 -5.37 2.38 -8.45
CA HIS A 41 -6.28 1.29 -8.11
C HIS A 41 -7.64 1.80 -7.63
N ALA A 42 -7.65 2.78 -6.72
CA ALA A 42 -8.90 3.36 -6.22
C ALA A 42 -9.68 4.11 -7.31
N ALA A 43 -8.99 4.75 -8.27
CA ALA A 43 -9.64 5.40 -9.40
C ALA A 43 -10.25 4.38 -10.39
N ALA A 44 -9.62 3.22 -10.56
CA ALA A 44 -10.09 2.15 -11.43
C ALA A 44 -11.23 1.32 -10.83
N MET A 45 -11.39 1.31 -9.51
CA MET A 45 -12.35 0.47 -8.79
C MET A 45 -13.46 1.31 -8.14
N PRO A 46 -14.68 1.34 -8.70
CA PRO A 46 -15.80 2.08 -8.13
C PRO A 46 -16.11 1.62 -6.70
N GLY A 47 -16.23 2.59 -5.78
CA GLY A 47 -16.56 2.31 -4.38
C GLY A 47 -15.36 1.94 -3.50
N VAL A 48 -14.14 1.86 -4.04
CA VAL A 48 -12.93 1.66 -3.24
C VAL A 48 -12.37 3.02 -2.80
N SER A 49 -12.33 3.25 -1.49
CA SER A 49 -11.64 4.41 -0.94
C SER A 49 -10.13 4.21 -0.99
N ARG A 50 -9.42 5.15 -1.65
CA ARG A 50 -7.94 5.20 -1.64
C ARG A 50 -7.36 5.14 -0.23
N LEU A 51 -7.98 5.86 0.71
CA LEU A 51 -7.49 5.92 2.10
C LEU A 51 -7.67 4.57 2.81
N GLU A 52 -8.84 3.94 2.65
CA GLU A 52 -9.11 2.66 3.30
C GLU A 52 -8.21 1.55 2.73
N LEU A 53 -8.00 1.55 1.40
CA LEU A 53 -7.07 0.65 0.72
C LEU A 53 -5.63 0.83 1.21
N GLU A 54 -5.16 2.07 1.33
CA GLU A 54 -3.82 2.37 1.85
C GLU A 54 -3.65 1.87 3.29
N MET A 55 -4.63 2.15 4.17
CA MET A 55 -4.58 1.68 5.55
C MET A 55 -4.61 0.15 5.63
N ALA A 56 -5.45 -0.51 4.84
CA ALA A 56 -5.54 -1.98 4.77
C ALA A 56 -4.23 -2.61 4.32
N THR A 57 -3.63 -2.08 3.24
CA THR A 57 -2.36 -2.58 2.71
C THR A 57 -1.23 -2.39 3.72
N LYS A 58 -1.14 -1.21 4.35
CA LYS A 58 -0.15 -0.93 5.39
C LYS A 58 -0.33 -1.81 6.62
N LYS A 59 -1.57 -2.05 7.07
CA LYS A 59 -1.82 -2.96 8.17
C LYS A 59 -1.33 -4.37 7.82
N ALA A 60 -1.75 -4.92 6.68
CA ALA A 60 -1.37 -6.26 6.25
C ALA A 60 0.15 -6.46 6.10
N VAL A 61 0.89 -5.42 5.68
CA VAL A 61 2.34 -5.51 5.43
C VAL A 61 3.18 -5.15 6.65
N ARG A 62 2.84 -4.06 7.35
CA ARG A 62 3.67 -3.48 8.42
C ARG A 62 3.29 -4.02 9.80
N HIS A 63 2.08 -4.56 9.94
CA HIS A 63 1.49 -5.03 11.19
C HIS A 63 0.78 -6.39 11.01
N PRO A 64 1.44 -7.44 10.49
CA PRO A 64 0.79 -8.71 10.16
C PRO A 64 0.26 -9.50 11.37
N GLU A 65 0.66 -9.14 12.59
CA GLU A 65 0.22 -9.80 13.82
C GLU A 65 -0.94 -9.06 14.54
N GLU A 66 -1.43 -7.94 13.99
CA GLU A 66 -2.58 -7.17 14.50
C GLU A 66 -3.86 -7.37 13.67
#